data_AF-A0A316MDU0-F1
#
_entry.id   AF-A0A316MDU0-F1
#
_cell.length_a   1.000
_cell.length_b   1.000
_cell.length_c   1.000
_cell.angle_alpha   90.00
_cell.angle_beta   90.00
_cell.angle_gamma   90.00
#
_symmetry.space_group_name_H-M   'P 1'
#
loop_
_entity.id
_entity.type
_entity.pdbx_description
1 polymer ?
#
loop_
_entity_poly.entity_id
_entity_poly.type
_entity_poly.pdbx_seq_one_letter_code
_entity_poly.pdbx_strand_id
1 'polypeptide(L)' 'MPATELNNDEAELVEDVEEPQVQELDYETLTVAELKDIATEKGIEFDSKIRKAELIEKLG' A
#
# COMPACT_ATOMS: atom_id res chain seq x y z
N MET A 1 40.41 -41.98 -10.94
CA MET A 1 39.20 -41.33 -11.48
C MET A 1 39.08 -39.97 -10.80
N PRO A 2 38.89 -38.89 -11.55
CA PRO A 2 38.92 -37.51 -11.05
C PRO A 2 37.72 -37.22 -10.15
N ALA A 3 37.98 -36.56 -9.02
CA ALA A 3 36.97 -35.81 -8.30
C ALA A 3 36.63 -34.56 -9.11
N THR A 4 35.35 -34.35 -9.43
CA THR A 4 34.64 -33.07 -9.57
C THR A 4 33.31 -33.35 -10.24
N GLU A 5 32.21 -33.11 -9.53
CA GLU A 5 31.07 -32.36 -10.08
C GLU A 5 30.23 -31.90 -8.87
N LEU A 6 30.76 -30.84 -8.25
CA LEU A 6 29.93 -29.81 -7.65
C LEU A 6 28.90 -29.40 -8.71
N ASN A 7 27.62 -29.49 -8.40
CA ASN A 7 26.59 -28.51 -8.73
C ASN A 7 25.38 -28.86 -7.86
N ASN A 8 25.50 -28.48 -6.58
CA ASN A 8 24.38 -28.40 -5.67
C ASN A 8 23.51 -27.25 -6.18
N ASP A 9 22.31 -27.58 -6.66
CA ASP A 9 21.24 -26.64 -6.96
C ASP A 9 20.95 -25.76 -5.72
N GLU A 10 21.68 -24.66 -5.57
CA GLU A 10 21.31 -23.55 -4.69
C GLU A 10 20.19 -22.75 -5.38
N ALA A 11 19.01 -23.37 -5.39
CA ALA A 11 17.75 -22.66 -5.38
C ALA A 11 17.47 -22.28 -3.93
N GLU A 12 17.95 -21.13 -3.48
CA GLU A 12 17.41 -20.49 -2.28
C GLU A 12 17.30 -19.00 -2.57
N LEU A 13 16.19 -18.69 -3.22
CA LEU A 13 15.18 -17.79 -2.68
C LEU A 13 15.79 -16.40 -2.48
N VAL A 14 15.74 -15.62 -3.56
CA VAL A 14 15.65 -14.17 -3.43
C VAL A 14 14.52 -13.90 -2.44
N GLU A 15 14.90 -13.59 -1.20
CA GLU A 15 14.02 -12.92 -0.27
C GLU A 15 13.67 -11.61 -0.96
N ASP A 16 12.54 -11.63 -1.67
CA ASP A 16 11.78 -10.43 -1.99
C ASP A 16 11.57 -9.77 -0.63
N VAL A 17 12.48 -8.86 -0.30
CA VAL A 17 12.32 -7.94 0.80
C VAL A 17 11.04 -7.24 0.43
N GLU A 18 9.93 -7.71 0.99
CA GLU A 18 8.71 -6.94 1.11
C GLU A 18 9.16 -5.66 1.79
N GLU A 19 9.45 -4.66 0.94
CA GLU A 19 9.46 -3.27 1.32
C GLU A 19 8.26 -3.12 2.24
N PRO A 20 8.41 -2.51 3.43
CA PRO A 20 7.26 -2.27 4.28
C PRO A 20 6.33 -1.49 3.38
N GLN A 21 5.29 -2.17 2.92
CA GLN A 21 4.27 -1.62 2.06
C GLN A 21 3.71 -0.58 2.99
N VAL A 22 4.22 0.65 2.84
CA VAL A 22 3.66 1.83 3.44
C VAL A 22 2.23 1.65 3.04
N GLN A 23 1.41 1.30 4.02
CA GLN A 23 0.01 1.05 3.81
C GLN A 23 -0.51 2.47 3.61
N GLU A 24 -0.16 3.05 2.46
CA GLU A 24 -0.83 4.14 1.81
C GLU A 24 -2.22 3.57 1.71
N LEU A 25 -3.02 3.81 2.75
CA LEU A 25 -4.43 3.50 2.72
C LEU A 25 -4.87 4.13 1.42
N ASP A 26 -5.16 3.29 0.42
CA ASP A 26 -5.49 3.73 -0.92
C ASP A 26 -6.87 4.37 -0.87
N TYR A 27 -6.93 5.55 -0.28
CA TYR A 27 -8.08 6.42 -0.24
C TYR A 27 -8.51 6.74 -1.69
N GLU A 28 -7.61 6.63 -2.66
CA GLU A 28 -7.90 6.67 -4.10
C GLU A 28 -8.79 5.51 -4.59
N THR A 29 -8.67 4.32 -4.00
CA THR A 29 -9.52 3.16 -4.33
C THR A 29 -10.88 3.23 -3.65
N LEU A 30 -10.98 3.93 -2.52
CA LEU A 30 -12.23 4.11 -1.78
C LEU A 30 -13.22 5.04 -2.51
N THR A 31 -14.50 4.87 -2.20
CA THR A 31 -15.53 5.73 -2.77
C THR A 31 -15.59 7.08 -2.05
N VAL A 32 -16.13 8.11 -2.71
CA VAL A 32 -16.32 9.43 -2.07
C VAL A 32 -17.18 9.34 -0.81
N ALA A 33 -18.12 8.39 -0.76
CA ALA A 33 -18.95 8.15 0.42
C ALA A 33 -18.11 7.63 1.59
N GLU A 34 -17.28 6.60 1.36
CA GLU A 34 -16.41 6.06 2.41
C GLU A 34 -15.34 7.05 2.86
N LEU A 35 -14.77 7.82 1.93
CA LEU A 35 -13.84 8.89 2.28
C LEU A 35 -14.50 9.96 3.16
N LYS A 36 -15.77 10.30 2.90
CA LYS A 36 -16.51 11.26 3.74
C LYS A 36 -16.79 10.67 5.12
N ASP A 37 -17.09 9.37 5.18
CA ASP A 37 -17.31 8.66 6.44
C ASP A 37 -16.03 8.66 7.27
N ILE A 38 -14.90 8.26 6.69
CA ILE A 38 -13.58 8.26 7.35
C ILE A 38 -13.18 9.68 7.75
N ALA A 39 -13.42 10.68 6.91
CA ALA A 39 -13.12 12.08 7.25
C ALA A 39 -13.98 12.55 8.43
N THR A 40 -15.26 12.17 8.46
CA THR A 40 -16.17 12.47 9.57
C THR A 40 -15.74 11.75 10.85
N GLU A 41 -15.37 10.48 10.78
CA GLU A 41 -14.84 9.70 11.91
C GLU A 41 -13.54 10.27 12.45
N LYS A 42 -12.65 10.73 11.57
CA LYS A 42 -11.41 11.43 11.95
C LYS A 42 -11.65 12.87 12.45
N GLY A 43 -12.87 13.39 12.36
CA GLY A 43 -13.20 14.77 12.74
C GLY A 43 -12.64 15.83 11.79
N ILE A 44 -12.40 15.46 10.53
CA ILE A 44 -11.93 16.34 9.47
C ILE A 44 -13.13 17.05 8.86
N GLU A 45 -13.18 18.37 9.01
CA GLU A 45 -14.17 19.19 8.32
C GLU A 45 -13.85 19.26 6.81
N PHE A 46 -14.84 18.89 6.00
CA PHE A 46 -14.77 19.00 4.55
C PHE A 46 -15.99 19.75 4.01
N ASP A 47 -15.77 20.47 2.92
CA ASP A 47 -16.82 21.23 2.27
C ASP A 47 -17.81 20.31 1.53
N SER A 48 -19.08 20.68 1.45
CA SER A 48 -20.07 19.87 0.71
C SER A 48 -19.72 19.72 -0.78
N LYS A 49 -18.89 20.62 -1.31
CA LYS A 49 -18.37 20.62 -2.69
C LYS A 49 -16.94 20.07 -2.82
N ILE A 50 -16.38 19.49 -1.75
CA ILE A 50 -15.02 18.94 -1.80
C ILE A 50 -14.88 17.88 -2.89
N ARG A 51 -13.76 17.89 -3.60
CA ARG A 51 -13.44 16.88 -4.61
C ARG A 51 -12.88 15.64 -3.93
N LYS A 52 -13.04 14.48 -4.58
CA LYS A 52 -12.48 13.22 -4.11
C LYS A 52 -10.98 13.35 -3.81
N ALA A 53 -10.21 13.94 -4.72
CA ALA A 53 -8.77 14.17 -4.55
C ALA A 53 -8.45 15.01 -3.30
N GLU A 54 -9.12 16.14 -3.10
CA GLU A 54 -8.91 17.00 -1.93
C GLU A 54 -9.29 16.32 -0.61
N LEU A 55 -10.31 15.45 -0.63
CA LEU A 55 -10.72 14.67 0.52
C LEU A 55 -9.67 13.60 0.86
N ILE A 56 -9.09 12.97 -0.17
CA ILE A 56 -7.98 12.02 -0.04
C ILE A 56 -6.73 12.71 0.50
N GLU A 57 -6.39 13.90 -0.01
CA GLU A 57 -5.24 14.69 0.48
C GLU A 57 -5.38 15.11 1.96
N LYS A 58 -6.62 15.26 2.45
CA LYS A 58 -6.85 15.51 3.88
C LYS A 58 -6.76 14.24 4.75
N LEU A 59 -6.99 13.07 4.15
CA LEU A 59 -7.04 11.77 4.82
C LEU A 59 -5.69 11.05 4.85
N GLY A 60 -4.87 11.30 3.83
CA GLY A 60 -3.48 10.88 3.68
C GLY A 60 -2.54 11.51 4.69
#